data_AF-A0A1C7IE54-F1
#
_entry.id   AF-A0A1C7IE54-F1
#
_cell.length_a   1.000
_cell.length_b   1.000
_cell.length_c   1.000
_cell.angle_alpha   90.00
_cell.angle_beta   90.00
_cell.angle_gamma   90.00
#
_symmetry.space_group_name_H-M   'P 1'
#
loop_
_entity.id
_entity.type
_entity.pdbx_description
1 polymer ?
#
loop_
_entity_poly.entity_id
_entity_poly.type
_entity_poly.pdbx_seq_one_letter_code
_entity_poly.pdbx_strand_id
1 'polypeptide(L)'
;MAEYIEAATEPLSADKGTMEAELNAVCAELQQLFQEMEELDSMWDGPASQAFAVQFQTDYQIMQDIIENLKGFIQCMQYAADEYNKCENTIAELISAIRI
;
A
#
# COMPACT_ATOMS: atom_id res chain seq x y z
N MET A 1 24.47 -19.44 -1.97
CA MET A 1 23.05 -19.70 -2.25
C MET A 1 22.16 -18.88 -1.32
N ALA A 2 22.47 -18.81 -0.03
CA ALA A 2 21.85 -17.85 0.91
C ALA A 2 22.08 -16.37 0.52
N GLU A 3 23.31 -15.97 0.17
CA GLU A 3 23.62 -14.58 -0.27
C GLU A 3 22.78 -14.05 -1.43
N TYR A 4 22.19 -14.92 -2.27
CA TYR A 4 21.42 -14.48 -3.45
C TYR A 4 19.92 -14.28 -3.13
N ILE A 5 19.40 -14.97 -2.11
CA ILE A 5 18.00 -14.86 -1.69
C ILE A 5 17.86 -13.74 -0.66
N GLU A 6 18.80 -13.61 0.28
CA GLU A 6 18.91 -12.49 1.23
C GLU A 6 19.02 -11.13 0.51
N ALA A 7 19.81 -11.07 -0.57
CA ALA A 7 19.90 -9.90 -1.43
C ALA A 7 18.63 -9.61 -2.25
N ALA A 8 17.66 -10.53 -2.31
CA ALA A 8 16.38 -10.35 -3.01
C ALA A 8 15.23 -9.97 -2.07
N THR A 9 15.30 -10.34 -0.78
CA THR A 9 14.33 -9.93 0.26
C THR A 9 14.56 -8.51 0.77
N GLU A 10 15.82 -8.02 0.81
CA GLU A 10 16.13 -6.63 1.16
C GLU A 10 15.52 -5.59 0.20
N PRO A 11 15.68 -5.69 -1.14
CA PRO A 11 15.03 -4.79 -2.09
C PRO A 11 13.51 -4.85 -2.00
N LEU A 12 12.94 -6.05 -1.80
CA LEU A 12 11.50 -6.23 -1.65
C LEU A 12 10.96 -5.49 -0.42
N SER A 13 11.70 -5.49 0.69
CA SER A 13 11.35 -4.76 1.90
C SER A 13 11.49 -3.24 1.72
N ALA A 14 12.54 -2.78 1.03
CA ALA A 14 12.74 -1.37 0.72
C ALA A 14 11.65 -0.81 -0.23
N ASP A 15 11.31 -1.56 -1.28
CA ASP A 15 10.23 -1.21 -2.21
C ASP A 15 8.89 -1.16 -1.47
N LYS A 16 8.62 -2.16 -0.61
CA LYS A 16 7.42 -2.15 0.23
C LYS A 16 7.33 -0.89 1.10
N GLY A 17 8.42 -0.51 1.77
CA GLY A 17 8.45 0.69 2.61
C GLY A 17 8.21 1.97 1.81
N THR A 18 8.74 2.04 0.59
CA THR A 18 8.51 3.17 -0.32
C THR A 18 7.04 3.24 -0.75
N MET A 19 6.47 2.09 -1.16
CA MET A 19 5.06 2.00 -1.54
C MET A 19 4.12 2.33 -0.37
N GLU A 20 4.43 1.91 0.86
CA GLU A 20 3.67 2.29 2.06
C GLU A 20 3.72 3.80 2.31
N ALA A 21 4.90 4.42 2.16
CA ALA A 21 5.06 5.86 2.35
C ALA A 21 4.29 6.67 1.30
N GLU A 22 4.41 6.31 0.02
CA GLU A 22 3.68 6.95 -1.08
C GLU A 22 2.16 6.77 -0.93
N LEU A 23 1.70 5.57 -0.57
CA LEU A 23 0.29 5.30 -0.36
C LEU A 23 -0.29 6.12 0.79
N ASN A 24 0.47 6.28 1.88
CA ASN A 24 0.07 7.13 3.00
C ASN A 24 -0.01 8.61 2.60
N ALA A 25 0.93 9.09 1.77
CA ALA A 25 0.89 10.46 1.25
C ALA A 25 -0.35 10.68 0.37
N VAL A 26 -0.63 9.76 -0.55
CA VAL A 26 -1.82 9.81 -1.42
C VAL A 26 -3.11 9.79 -0.60
N CYS A 27 -3.18 8.97 0.46
CA CYS A 27 -4.35 8.95 1.36
C CYS A 27 -4.55 10.30 2.05
N ALA A 28 -3.47 10.93 2.53
CA ALA A 28 -3.54 12.21 3.20
C ALA A 28 -3.99 13.33 2.25
N GLU A 29 -3.44 13.37 1.03
CA GLU A 29 -3.84 14.34 0.00
C GLU A 29 -5.31 14.17 -0.41
N LEU A 30 -5.79 12.93 -0.55
CA LEU A 30 -7.19 12.65 -0.83
C LEU A 30 -8.13 13.10 0.27
N GLN A 31 -7.76 12.90 1.54
CA GLN A 31 -8.55 13.38 2.67
C GLN A 31 -8.61 14.91 2.69
N GLN A 32 -7.50 15.57 2.42
CA GLN A 32 -7.45 17.03 2.34
C GLN A 32 -8.33 17.54 1.19
N LEU A 33 -8.20 16.96 0.00
CA LEU A 33 -9.02 17.29 -1.17
C LEU A 33 -10.51 17.13 -0.88
N PHE A 34 -10.89 16.05 -0.21
CA PHE A 34 -12.29 15.80 0.18
C PHE A 34 -12.81 16.89 1.13
N GLN A 35 -12.00 17.28 2.12
CA GLN A 35 -12.37 18.29 3.09
C GLN A 35 -12.49 19.69 2.46
N GLU A 36 -11.56 20.07 1.59
CA GLU A 36 -11.64 21.33 0.82
C GLU A 36 -12.87 21.37 -0.08
N MET A 37 -13.28 20.21 -0.62
CA MET A 37 -14.46 20.08 -1.46
C MET A 37 -15.79 20.16 -0.69
N GLU A 38 -15.87 19.57 0.50
CA GLU A 38 -17.03 19.77 1.39
C GLU A 38 -17.17 21.24 1.80
N GLU A 39 -16.05 21.92 2.09
CA GLU A 39 -16.06 23.35 2.39
C GLU A 39 -16.55 24.17 1.20
N LEU A 40 -16.08 23.84 -0.02
CA LEU A 40 -16.50 24.53 -1.24
C LEU A 40 -17.99 24.33 -1.54
N ASP A 41 -18.51 23.12 -1.39
CA ASP A 41 -19.93 22.81 -1.60
C ASP A 41 -20.83 23.57 -0.60
N SER A 42 -20.37 23.77 0.63
CA SER A 42 -21.08 24.57 1.63
C SER A 42 -21.23 26.06 1.24
N MET A 43 -20.31 26.56 0.40
CA MET A 43 -20.27 27.97 -0.04
C MET A 43 -20.88 28.17 -1.44
N TRP A 44 -21.07 27.10 -2.19
CA TRP A 44 -21.54 27.12 -3.57
C TRP A 44 -22.78 26.25 -3.74
N ASP A 45 -23.96 26.82 -3.51
CA ASP A 45 -25.23 26.12 -3.70
C ASP A 45 -25.82 26.39 -5.10
N GLY A 46 -26.14 25.31 -5.84
CA GLY A 46 -26.78 25.37 -7.15
C GLY A 46 -26.77 24.04 -7.91
N PRO A 47 -27.57 23.89 -8.99
CA PRO A 47 -27.67 22.63 -9.75
C PRO A 47 -26.35 22.16 -10.38
N ALA A 48 -25.38 23.07 -10.57
CA ALA A 48 -24.03 22.72 -11.01
C ALA A 48 -23.16 22.13 -9.88
N SER A 49 -23.29 22.60 -8.63
CA SER A 49 -22.54 22.03 -7.49
C SER A 49 -23.04 20.62 -7.20
N GLN A 50 -24.35 20.38 -7.24
CA GLN A 50 -24.92 19.04 -7.03
C GLN A 50 -24.39 18.01 -8.05
N ALA A 51 -24.31 18.39 -9.33
CA ALA A 51 -23.74 17.50 -10.35
C ALA A 51 -22.25 17.20 -10.10
N PHE A 52 -21.50 18.21 -9.66
CA PHE A 52 -20.09 18.07 -9.33
C PHE A 52 -19.85 17.25 -8.06
N ALA A 53 -20.67 17.43 -7.02
CA ALA A 53 -20.62 16.67 -5.77
C ALA A 53 -20.86 15.17 -6.00
N VAL A 54 -21.84 14.81 -6.85
CA VAL A 54 -22.11 13.42 -7.23
C VAL A 54 -20.91 12.79 -7.96
N GLN A 55 -20.32 13.52 -8.91
CA GLN A 55 -19.13 13.05 -9.62
C GLN A 55 -17.94 12.91 -8.67
N PHE A 56 -17.72 13.92 -7.82
CA PHE A 56 -16.64 13.93 -6.86
C PHE A 56 -16.73 12.77 -5.86
N GLN A 57 -17.93 12.45 -5.39
CA GLN A 57 -18.15 11.32 -4.49
C GLN A 57 -17.87 9.98 -5.19
N THR A 58 -18.19 9.89 -6.48
CA THR A 58 -17.85 8.71 -7.30
C THR A 58 -16.34 8.57 -7.46
N ASP A 59 -15.65 9.68 -7.78
CA ASP A 59 -14.19 9.71 -7.92
C ASP A 59 -13.50 9.36 -6.60
N TYR A 60 -14.02 9.85 -5.47
CA TYR A 60 -13.53 9.51 -4.14
C TYR A 60 -13.68 8.01 -3.84
N GLN A 61 -14.82 7.40 -4.18
CA GLN A 61 -15.05 5.96 -4.04
C GLN A 61 -14.04 5.14 -4.86
N ILE A 62 -13.82 5.52 -6.12
CA ILE A 62 -12.85 4.87 -7.01
C ILE A 62 -11.43 4.96 -6.41
N MET A 63 -11.06 6.12 -5.87
CA MET A 63 -9.76 6.30 -5.24
C MET A 63 -9.59 5.45 -3.98
N GLN A 64 -10.66 5.27 -3.18
CA GLN A 64 -10.64 4.34 -2.05
C GLN A 64 -10.41 2.90 -2.51
N ASP A 65 -11.09 2.46 -3.57
CA ASP A 65 -10.91 1.12 -4.13
C ASP A 65 -9.46 0.91 -4.61
N ILE A 66 -8.85 1.91 -5.25
CA ILE A 66 -7.44 1.87 -5.66
C ILE A 66 -6.53 1.73 -4.44
N ILE A 67 -6.77 2.51 -3.38
CA ILE A 67 -6.00 2.43 -2.12
C ILE A 67 -6.11 1.04 -1.50
N GLU A 68 -7.30 0.44 -1.46
CA GLU A 68 -7.49 -0.91 -0.93
C GLU A 68 -6.73 -1.96 -1.74
N ASN A 69 -6.77 -1.87 -3.07
CA ASN A 69 -6.02 -2.77 -3.94
C ASN A 69 -4.50 -2.64 -3.71
N LEU A 70 -3.99 -1.42 -3.56
CA LEU A 70 -2.57 -1.17 -3.27
C LEU A 70 -2.16 -1.70 -1.90
N LYS A 71 -3.02 -1.56 -0.87
CA LYS A 71 -2.79 -2.19 0.45
C LYS A 71 -2.73 -3.71 0.34
N GLY A 72 -3.63 -4.32 -0.44
CA GLY A 72 -3.62 -5.76 -0.70
C GLY A 72 -2.33 -6.21 -1.39
N PHE A 73 -1.83 -5.45 -2.35
CA PHE A 73 -0.57 -5.72 -3.02
C PHE A 73 0.63 -5.66 -2.06
N ILE A 74 0.70 -4.63 -1.20
CA ILE A 74 1.72 -4.49 -0.16
C ILE A 74 1.69 -5.68 0.81
N GLN A 75 0.50 -6.16 1.19
CA GLN A 75 0.36 -7.36 2.03
C GLN A 75 0.88 -8.63 1.34
N CYS A 76 0.60 -8.79 0.03
CA CYS A 76 1.16 -9.90 -0.74
C CYS A 76 2.70 -9.87 -0.80
N MET A 77 3.29 -8.67 -0.94
CA MET A 77 4.75 -8.51 -0.89
C MET A 77 5.31 -8.88 0.49
N GLN A 78 4.65 -8.47 1.58
CA GLN A 78 5.03 -8.86 2.93
C GLN A 78 4.98 -10.37 3.13
N TYR A 79 3.89 -11.01 2.70
CA TYR A 79 3.73 -12.45 2.78
C TYR A 79 4.84 -13.19 2.03
N ALA A 80 5.17 -12.74 0.81
CA ALA A 80 6.27 -13.32 0.05
C ALA A 80 7.61 -13.19 0.78
N ALA A 81 7.92 -12.00 1.32
CA ALA A 81 9.14 -11.78 2.10
C ALA A 81 9.23 -12.73 3.31
N ASP A 82 8.14 -12.88 4.06
CA ASP A 82 8.06 -13.72 5.24
C ASP A 82 8.26 -15.21 4.91
N GLU A 83 7.67 -15.69 3.81
CA GLU A 83 7.84 -17.08 3.37
C GLU A 83 9.27 -17.38 2.90
N TYR A 84 9.93 -16.43 2.22
CA TYR A 84 11.35 -16.58 1.87
C TYR A 84 12.23 -16.67 3.11
N ASN A 85 12.03 -15.77 4.09
CA ASN A 85 12.78 -15.77 5.35
C ASN A 85 12.58 -17.07 6.15
N LYS A 86 11.36 -17.62 6.19
CA LYS A 86 11.10 -18.92 6.84
C LYS A 86 11.85 -20.07 6.18
N CYS A 87 11.87 -20.11 4.84
CA CYS A 87 12.58 -21.13 4.09
C CYS A 87 14.08 -21.10 4.38
N GLU A 88 14.68 -19.90 4.40
CA GLU A 88 16.10 -19.74 4.74
C GLU A 88 16.43 -20.16 6.16
N ASN A 89 15.62 -19.76 7.15
CA ASN A 89 15.80 -20.19 8.54
C ASN A 89 15.72 -21.72 8.69
N THR A 90 14.77 -22.35 8.00
CA THR A 90 14.62 -23.82 8.00
C THR A 90 15.86 -24.50 7.41
N ILE A 91 16.41 -23.97 6.31
CA ILE A 91 17.63 -24.50 5.68
C ILE A 91 18.85 -24.27 6.59
N ALA A 92 18.97 -23.11 7.22
CA ALA A 92 20.05 -22.80 8.15
C ALA A 92 20.04 -23.75 9.36
N GLU A 93 18.85 -24.04 9.92
CA GLU A 93 18.65 -25.02 10.99
C GLU A 93 19.04 -26.44 10.55
N LEU A 94 18.61 -26.87 9.36
CA LEU A 94 18.97 -28.18 8.80
C LEU A 94 20.48 -28.32 8.58
N ILE A 95 21.14 -27.29 8.04
CA ILE A 95 22.60 -27.27 7.87
C ILE A 95 23.29 -27.34 9.23
N SER A 96 22.82 -26.57 10.22
CA SER A 96 23.35 -26.59 11.59
C SER A 96 23.18 -27.97 12.25
N ALA A 97 22.08 -28.66 11.98
CA ALA A 97 21.82 -30.00 12.51
C ALA A 97 22.71 -31.08 11.86
N ILE A 98 23.09 -30.92 10.59
CA ILE A 98 24.01 -31.82 9.86
C ILE A 98 25.47 -31.55 10.26
N ARG A 99 25.81 -30.34 10.72
CA ARG A 99 27.19 -29.93 11.06
C ARG A 99 27.65 -30.40 12.44
N ILE A 100 27.12 -31.53 12.92
CA ILE A 100 27.60 -32.29 14.09
C ILE A 100 28.48 -33.44 13.61
#